data_AF-A0A2R6E1Q6-F1
#
_entry.id   AF-A0A2R6E1Q6-F1
#
_cell.length_a   1.000
_cell.length_b   1.000
_cell.length_c   1.000
_cell.angle_alpha   90.00
_cell.angle_beta   90.00
_cell.angle_gamma   90.00
#
_symmetry.space_group_name_H-M   'P 1'
#
loop_
_entity.id
_entity.type
_entity.pdbx_description
1 polymer ?
#
loop_
_entity_poly.entity_id
_entity_poly.type
_entity_poly.pdbx_seq_one_letter_code
_entity_poly.pdbx_strand_id
1 'polypeptide(L)'
;MSGLPPSYSPKRWLVTTNHKDIGILYLLTSLFFLIFGGVLALLIRLQLLPGGQFMSGMAYNQTVTGHGLIMVFWFLSPFAFGFANYVVPLQIGAEDLAFPRLNALSYWMYLLSGVLLGVSFFQGESLSTGWTIYAPLNVPAYTPEVGATGAVLALSMFVVAVTASTINFLTTIHHSRAEGMGLMDMPMFTWSILATVWMMLFAFATLLGAGLILAADRVVGSLYFTAEEGGSLLWGHLFWFFGHPEVYIVFFPALGIMLELFQSFSGNRLVGRKWTIIAIVLISVQSFLVWMHHMFLTTINLEVKTLIMASTIGISLPFDLLVFALIYTLIKGRIKLKTPFLFALGALLLFILGGITGVFLGAIVLDYEFRGTYWVVAHFHYVMFGGATAMVGGAY
;
A
#
# COMPACT_ATOMS: atom_id res chain seq x y z
N MET A 1 2.16 28.21 21.05
CA MET A 1 3.30 27.41 20.56
C MET A 1 4.17 27.02 21.76
N SER A 2 3.84 25.92 22.45
CA SER A 2 4.73 25.39 23.47
C SER A 2 5.99 24.86 22.78
N GLY A 3 7.16 25.23 23.30
CA GLY A 3 8.45 24.93 22.71
C GLY A 3 8.68 23.43 22.62
N LEU A 4 8.54 22.87 21.41
CA LEU A 4 9.06 21.54 21.13
C LEU A 4 10.54 21.52 21.51
N PRO A 5 11.06 20.42 22.09
CA PRO A 5 12.48 20.32 22.34
C PRO A 5 13.27 20.55 21.03
N PRO A 6 14.52 21.02 21.11
CA PRO A 6 15.34 21.22 19.92
C PRO A 6 15.42 19.95 19.07
N SER A 7 15.56 20.08 17.75
CA SER A 7 15.59 18.93 16.82
C SER A 7 16.74 17.94 17.10
N TYR A 8 17.83 18.39 17.72
CA TYR A 8 18.92 17.51 18.15
C TYR A 8 18.63 16.73 19.44
N SER A 9 17.54 17.05 20.15
CA SER A 9 17.21 16.38 21.42
C SER A 9 16.51 15.05 21.15
N PRO A 10 17.04 13.90 21.66
CA PRO A 10 16.36 12.62 21.56
C PRO A 10 14.95 12.64 22.17
N LYS A 11 14.74 13.45 23.21
CA LYS A 11 13.43 13.64 23.85
C LYS A 11 12.39 14.17 22.88
N ARG A 12 12.76 15.00 21.89
CA ARG A 12 11.81 15.44 20.86
C ARG A 12 11.22 14.23 20.15
N TRP A 13 12.06 13.33 19.66
CA TRP A 13 11.62 12.25 18.78
C TRP A 13 11.04 11.06 19.51
N LEU A 14 11.56 10.71 20.69
CA LEU A 14 11.15 9.51 21.42
C LEU A 14 9.76 9.62 22.07
N VAL A 15 9.35 10.84 22.47
CA VAL A 15 8.09 11.06 23.22
C VAL A 15 7.19 12.10 22.57
N THR A 16 7.40 12.43 21.29
CA THR A 16 6.53 13.36 20.57
C THR A 16 5.13 12.79 20.39
N THR A 17 4.14 13.67 20.45
CA THR A 17 2.79 13.43 19.97
C THR A 17 2.43 14.32 18.79
N ASN A 18 3.34 15.19 18.34
CA ASN A 18 3.09 16.15 17.28
C ASN A 18 3.06 15.47 15.91
N HIS A 19 1.97 15.66 15.15
CA HIS A 19 1.81 15.05 13.82
C HIS A 19 2.94 15.32 12.83
N LYS A 20 3.63 16.48 12.90
CA LYS A 20 4.74 16.81 12.00
C LYS A 20 5.97 15.98 12.31
N ASP A 21 6.35 15.90 13.59
CA ASP A 21 7.50 15.11 14.01
C ASP A 21 7.23 13.61 13.76
N ILE A 22 6.02 13.12 14.03
CA ILE A 22 5.61 11.75 13.70
C ILE A 22 5.62 11.51 12.18
N GLY A 23 5.14 12.45 11.38
CA GLY A 23 5.21 12.38 9.93
C GLY A 23 6.64 12.25 9.41
N ILE A 24 7.58 13.03 9.96
CA ILE A 24 9.01 12.93 9.65
C ILE A 24 9.56 11.56 10.03
N LEU A 25 9.20 11.05 11.21
CA LEU A 25 9.61 9.72 11.67
C LEU A 25 9.14 8.60 10.71
N TYR A 26 7.89 8.65 10.25
CA TYR A 26 7.36 7.74 9.24
C TYR A 26 8.14 7.85 7.92
N LEU A 27 8.39 9.06 7.42
CA LEU A 27 9.13 9.29 6.18
C LEU A 27 10.56 8.75 6.25
N LEU A 28 11.29 9.05 7.33
CA LEU A 28 12.68 8.58 7.48
C LEU A 28 12.75 7.05 7.62
N THR A 29 11.86 6.46 8.40
CA THR A 29 11.82 5.00 8.61
C THR A 29 11.44 4.26 7.32
N SER A 30 10.45 4.76 6.58
CA SER A 30 10.07 4.18 5.29
C SER A 30 11.15 4.35 4.22
N LEU A 31 11.90 5.46 4.21
CA LEU A 31 13.07 5.62 3.34
C LEU A 31 14.18 4.61 3.65
N PHE A 32 14.39 4.25 4.92
CA PHE A 32 15.28 3.14 5.27
C PHE A 32 14.80 1.83 4.65
N PHE A 33 13.51 1.51 4.76
CA PHE A 33 12.94 0.31 4.15
C PHE A 33 12.97 0.32 2.62
N LEU A 34 12.84 1.49 1.98
CA LEU A 34 13.07 1.63 0.54
C LEU A 34 14.48 1.20 0.14
N ILE A 35 15.50 1.71 0.86
CA ILE A 35 16.89 1.35 0.57
C ILE A 35 17.11 -0.15 0.80
N PHE A 36 16.61 -0.68 1.93
CA PHE A 36 16.76 -2.09 2.25
C PHE A 36 16.05 -3.00 1.24
N GLY A 37 14.79 -2.73 0.92
CA GLY A 37 14.03 -3.44 -0.10
C GLY A 37 14.65 -3.31 -1.50
N GLY A 38 15.25 -2.16 -1.81
CA GLY A 38 16.01 -1.93 -3.03
C GLY A 38 17.29 -2.79 -3.12
N VAL A 39 18.01 -2.96 -2.01
CA VAL A 39 19.15 -3.89 -1.95
C VAL A 39 18.68 -5.33 -2.23
N LEU A 40 17.57 -5.78 -1.61
CA LEU A 40 17.00 -7.10 -1.90
C LEU A 40 16.62 -7.23 -3.38
N ALA A 41 16.03 -6.19 -3.98
CA ALA A 41 15.72 -6.16 -5.41
C ALA A 41 16.97 -6.32 -6.28
N LEU A 42 18.07 -5.65 -5.94
CA LEU A 42 19.35 -5.77 -6.64
C LEU A 42 19.91 -7.19 -6.51
N LEU A 43 19.85 -7.80 -5.33
CA LEU A 43 20.29 -9.20 -5.14
C LEU A 43 19.48 -10.17 -6.01
N ILE A 44 18.16 -10.00 -6.07
CA ILE A 44 17.30 -10.79 -6.97
C ILE A 44 17.76 -10.61 -8.42
N ARG A 45 18.00 -9.38 -8.87
CA ARG A 45 18.42 -9.11 -10.25
C ARG A 45 19.82 -9.64 -10.57
N LEU A 46 20.76 -9.54 -9.64
CA LEU A 46 22.09 -10.12 -9.78
C LEU A 46 22.02 -11.65 -9.91
N GLN A 47 21.15 -12.32 -9.14
CA GLN A 47 20.99 -13.78 -9.21
C GLN A 47 20.38 -14.23 -10.55
N LEU A 48 19.55 -13.38 -11.16
CA LEU A 48 18.90 -13.66 -12.44
C LEU A 48 19.73 -13.30 -13.67
N LEU A 49 20.93 -12.73 -13.50
CA LEU A 49 21.84 -12.51 -14.63
C LEU A 49 22.29 -13.86 -15.20
N PRO A 50 22.64 -13.93 -16.51
CA PRO A 50 23.27 -15.12 -17.07
C PRO A 50 24.52 -15.51 -16.26
N GLY A 51 24.52 -16.72 -15.68
CA GLY A 51 25.59 -17.21 -14.81
C GLY A 51 25.50 -16.78 -13.33
N GLY A 52 24.44 -16.08 -12.92
CA GLY A 52 24.20 -15.73 -11.51
C GLY A 52 23.89 -16.96 -10.66
N GLN A 53 24.82 -17.32 -9.76
CA GLN A 53 24.66 -18.45 -8.84
C GLN A 53 25.36 -18.16 -7.50
N PHE A 54 24.93 -17.11 -6.79
CA PHE A 54 25.53 -16.77 -5.49
C PHE A 54 24.58 -17.01 -4.30
N MET A 55 23.27 -17.17 -4.54
CA MET A 55 22.29 -17.56 -3.52
C MET A 55 21.82 -19.00 -3.72
N SER A 56 21.55 -19.71 -2.62
CA SER A 56 20.76 -20.94 -2.64
C SER A 56 19.31 -20.63 -3.04
N GLY A 57 18.56 -21.63 -3.51
CA GLY A 57 17.14 -21.43 -3.88
C GLY A 57 16.27 -20.91 -2.73
N MET A 58 16.55 -21.37 -1.52
CA MET A 58 15.87 -20.94 -0.30
C MET A 58 16.20 -19.50 0.09
N ALA A 59 17.48 -19.11 0.03
CA ALA A 59 17.89 -17.72 0.25
C ALA A 59 17.29 -16.78 -0.81
N TYR A 60 17.19 -17.23 -2.07
CA TYR A 60 16.51 -16.48 -3.12
C TYR A 60 15.02 -16.28 -2.79
N ASN A 61 14.32 -17.34 -2.36
CA ASN A 61 12.91 -17.25 -2.00
C ASN A 61 12.65 -16.34 -0.79
N GLN A 62 13.51 -16.38 0.23
CA GLN A 62 13.45 -15.44 1.36
C GLN A 62 13.71 -14.00 0.92
N THR A 63 14.66 -13.79 0.01
CA THR A 63 14.96 -12.46 -0.54
C THR A 63 13.78 -11.90 -1.32
N VAL A 64 13.14 -12.71 -2.18
CA VAL A 64 11.94 -12.33 -2.93
C VAL A 64 10.76 -12.04 -1.99
N THR A 65 10.55 -12.91 -0.99
CA THR A 65 9.50 -12.75 0.01
C THR A 65 9.69 -11.47 0.82
N GLY A 66 10.91 -11.27 1.35
CA GLY A 66 11.29 -10.09 2.10
C GLY A 66 11.15 -8.80 1.28
N HIS A 67 11.62 -8.80 0.03
CA HIS A 67 11.47 -7.64 -0.87
C HIS A 67 9.99 -7.26 -1.03
N GLY A 68 9.13 -8.22 -1.40
CA GLY A 68 7.71 -7.94 -1.61
C GLY A 68 7.01 -7.42 -0.35
N LEU A 69 7.24 -8.08 0.80
CA LEU A 69 6.67 -7.66 2.07
C LEU A 69 7.15 -6.27 2.49
N ILE A 70 8.45 -6.00 2.44
CA ILE A 70 9.05 -4.74 2.86
C ILE A 70 8.57 -3.59 1.99
N MET A 71 8.52 -3.78 0.67
CA MET A 71 8.12 -2.71 -0.24
C MET A 71 6.64 -2.34 -0.07
N VAL A 72 5.74 -3.33 0.04
CA VAL A 72 4.29 -3.06 0.16
C VAL A 72 3.94 -2.54 1.56
N PHE A 73 4.33 -3.27 2.61
CA PHE A 73 3.88 -2.99 3.97
C PHE A 73 4.78 -2.01 4.71
N TRP A 74 6.11 -2.11 4.60
CA TRP A 74 7.03 -1.26 5.39
C TRP A 74 7.52 -0.01 4.66
N PHE A 75 7.36 0.08 3.34
CA PHE A 75 7.73 1.27 2.59
C PHE A 75 6.50 2.04 2.07
N LEU A 76 5.75 1.49 1.12
CA LEU A 76 4.76 2.25 0.35
C LEU A 76 3.67 2.89 1.22
N SER A 77 2.95 2.07 1.99
CA SER A 77 1.88 2.56 2.87
C SER A 77 2.41 3.49 3.99
N PRO A 78 3.50 3.18 4.72
CA PRO A 78 4.09 4.08 5.70
C PRO A 78 4.65 5.38 5.14
N PHE A 79 5.23 5.38 3.94
CA PHE A 79 5.72 6.59 3.28
C PHE A 79 4.55 7.53 2.97
N ALA A 80 3.47 7.00 2.40
CA ALA A 80 2.23 7.74 2.17
C ALA A 80 1.64 8.30 3.49
N PHE A 81 1.62 7.51 4.56
CA PHE A 81 1.10 7.96 5.85
C PHE A 81 2.03 8.94 6.57
N GLY A 82 3.32 8.97 6.24
CA GLY A 82 4.23 10.04 6.63
C GLY A 82 3.81 11.39 6.06
N PHE A 83 3.46 11.43 4.76
CA PHE A 83 2.85 12.62 4.15
C PHE A 83 1.51 12.95 4.77
N ALA A 84 0.63 11.96 4.97
CA ALA A 84 -0.69 12.18 5.55
C ALA A 84 -0.58 12.83 6.94
N ASN A 85 0.30 12.30 7.79
CA ASN A 85 0.57 12.83 9.13
C ASN A 85 1.00 14.29 9.07
N TYR A 86 1.91 14.61 8.16
CA TYR A 86 2.45 15.97 8.09
C TYR A 86 1.45 16.96 7.47
N VAL A 87 0.79 16.57 6.37
CA VAL A 87 0.08 17.49 5.47
C VAL A 87 -1.42 17.57 5.77
N VAL A 88 -2.09 16.47 6.14
CA VAL A 88 -3.56 16.48 6.30
C VAL A 88 -4.04 17.47 7.36
N PRO A 89 -3.49 17.49 8.60
CA PRO A 89 -3.91 18.47 9.60
C PRO A 89 -3.74 19.91 9.12
N LEU A 90 -2.65 20.19 8.39
CA LEU A 90 -2.39 21.51 7.80
C LEU A 90 -3.41 21.87 6.71
N GLN A 91 -3.77 20.92 5.86
CA GLN A 91 -4.73 21.11 4.77
C GLN A 91 -6.16 21.35 5.25
N ILE A 92 -6.55 20.74 6.38
CA ILE A 92 -7.89 20.92 6.96
C ILE A 92 -7.94 21.97 8.06
N GLY A 93 -6.82 22.61 8.41
CA GLY A 93 -6.74 23.61 9.48
C GLY A 93 -6.90 23.05 10.89
N ALA A 94 -6.57 21.78 11.11
CA ALA A 94 -6.54 21.16 12.44
C ALA A 94 -5.20 21.43 13.15
N GLU A 95 -5.23 21.53 14.48
CA GLU A 95 -4.01 21.70 15.28
C GLU A 95 -3.12 20.44 15.30
N ASP A 96 -3.75 19.27 15.35
CA ASP A 96 -3.13 17.93 15.35
C ASP A 96 -4.18 16.88 14.89
N LEU A 97 -3.82 15.60 14.88
CA LEU A 97 -4.78 14.51 14.75
C LEU A 97 -5.65 14.37 16.01
N ALA A 98 -6.84 13.77 15.87
CA ALA A 98 -7.82 13.59 16.94
C ALA A 98 -7.28 12.83 18.16
N PHE A 99 -6.38 11.86 17.94
CA PHE A 99 -5.75 11.05 18.98
C PHE A 99 -4.21 11.12 18.88
N PRO A 100 -3.54 12.19 19.36
CA PRO A 100 -2.10 12.37 19.18
C PRO A 100 -1.24 11.26 19.80
N ARG A 101 -1.66 10.68 20.93
CA ARG A 101 -0.96 9.55 21.57
C ARG A 101 -1.16 8.23 20.83
N LEU A 102 -2.35 7.99 20.28
CA LEU A 102 -2.62 6.84 19.43
C LEU A 102 -1.80 6.94 18.14
N ASN A 103 -1.61 8.16 17.62
CA ASN A 103 -0.72 8.42 16.50
C ASN A 103 0.71 7.99 16.81
N ALA A 104 1.26 8.44 17.95
CA ALA A 104 2.60 8.06 18.38
C ALA A 104 2.72 6.54 18.56
N LEU A 105 1.73 5.91 19.19
CA LEU A 105 1.67 4.45 19.34
C LEU A 105 1.68 3.73 17.99
N SER A 106 0.90 4.22 17.01
CA SER A 106 0.87 3.63 15.67
C SER A 106 2.26 3.63 15.03
N TYR A 107 3.00 4.74 15.13
CA TYR A 107 4.36 4.82 14.61
C TYR A 107 5.30 3.83 15.31
N TRP A 108 5.27 3.76 16.64
CA TRP A 108 6.15 2.84 17.38
C TRP A 108 5.84 1.38 17.08
N MET A 109 4.56 1.03 16.93
CA MET A 109 4.17 -0.32 16.53
C MET A 109 4.65 -0.65 15.11
N TYR A 110 4.55 0.30 14.18
CA TYR A 110 5.11 0.17 12.85
C TYR A 110 6.63 -0.06 12.89
N LEU A 111 7.40 0.78 13.61
CA LEU A 111 8.85 0.61 13.71
C LEU A 111 9.22 -0.75 14.33
N LEU A 112 8.59 -1.10 15.45
CA LEU A 112 8.86 -2.36 16.16
C LEU A 112 8.45 -3.58 15.33
N SER A 113 7.41 -3.48 14.50
CA SER A 113 7.07 -4.55 13.55
C SER A 113 8.19 -4.78 12.53
N GLY A 114 8.83 -3.72 12.04
CA GLY A 114 9.95 -3.83 11.11
C GLY A 114 11.21 -4.37 11.78
N VAL A 115 11.46 -4.00 13.03
CA VAL A 115 12.53 -4.60 13.84
C VAL A 115 12.27 -6.10 14.05
N LEU A 116 11.05 -6.49 14.38
CA LEU A 116 10.68 -7.90 14.56
C LEU A 116 10.83 -8.69 13.25
N LEU A 117 10.46 -8.11 12.11
CA LEU A 117 10.71 -8.71 10.80
C LEU A 117 12.22 -8.89 10.56
N GLY A 118 13.04 -7.90 10.88
CA GLY A 118 14.50 -8.01 10.77
C GLY A 118 15.08 -9.11 11.67
N VAL A 119 14.64 -9.18 12.93
CA VAL A 119 15.05 -10.23 13.88
C VAL A 119 14.66 -11.62 13.38
N SER A 120 13.53 -11.75 12.68
CA SER A 120 13.03 -13.03 12.16
C SER A 120 14.05 -13.78 11.29
N PHE A 121 14.89 -13.06 10.53
CA PHE A 121 15.94 -13.65 9.68
C PHE A 121 17.12 -14.24 10.47
N PHE A 122 17.27 -13.88 11.74
CA PHE A 122 18.33 -14.39 12.61
C PHE A 122 17.87 -15.53 13.53
N GLN A 123 16.61 -15.95 13.41
CA GLN A 123 15.99 -17.01 14.22
C GLN A 123 15.77 -18.29 13.40
N GLY A 124 16.80 -18.69 12.66
CA GLY A 124 16.72 -19.74 11.64
C GLY A 124 16.31 -19.15 10.30
N GLU A 125 15.29 -19.72 9.66
CA GLU A 125 14.76 -19.23 8.40
C GLU A 125 13.52 -18.34 8.62
N SER A 126 13.46 -17.23 7.89
CA SER A 126 12.25 -16.41 7.76
C SER A 126 11.36 -16.94 6.62
N LEU A 127 10.21 -16.31 6.41
CA LEU A 127 9.25 -16.67 5.36
C LEU A 127 9.92 -16.71 3.97
N SER A 128 9.70 -17.81 3.27
CA SER A 128 10.21 -18.10 1.92
C SER A 128 9.08 -18.38 0.92
N THR A 129 7.86 -17.96 1.25
CA THR A 129 6.61 -18.39 0.59
C THR A 129 6.02 -17.36 -0.39
N GLY A 130 6.79 -16.32 -0.72
CA GLY A 130 6.33 -15.15 -1.44
C GLY A 130 5.52 -14.20 -0.56
N TRP A 131 5.35 -12.94 -1.01
CA TRP A 131 4.66 -11.91 -0.22
C TRP A 131 3.16 -12.20 0.01
N THR A 132 2.56 -13.06 -0.83
CA THR A 132 1.17 -13.54 -0.68
C THR A 132 1.02 -14.56 0.44
N ILE A 133 2.13 -15.19 0.86
CA ILE A 133 2.20 -16.12 1.98
C ILE A 133 1.14 -17.22 1.85
N TYR A 134 1.03 -17.85 0.66
CA TYR A 134 -0.05 -18.81 0.38
C TYR A 134 -0.04 -20.01 1.36
N ALA A 135 -1.22 -20.39 1.83
CA ALA A 135 -1.45 -21.70 2.43
C ALA A 135 -1.53 -22.80 1.33
N PRO A 136 -1.10 -24.04 1.62
CA PRO A 136 -0.62 -24.51 2.92
C PRO A 136 0.88 -24.21 3.18
N LEU A 137 1.61 -23.65 2.21
CA LEU A 137 3.06 -23.44 2.33
C LEU A 137 3.45 -22.57 3.54
N ASN A 138 2.56 -21.67 3.97
CA ASN A 138 2.75 -20.79 5.12
C ASN A 138 2.57 -21.44 6.51
N VAL A 139 2.06 -22.68 6.59
CA VAL A 139 1.81 -23.36 7.87
C VAL A 139 3.08 -24.06 8.40
N PRO A 140 3.16 -24.40 9.70
CA PRO A 140 4.35 -25.03 10.29
C PRO A 140 4.75 -26.36 9.67
N ALA A 141 3.80 -27.09 9.06
CA ALA A 141 4.11 -28.35 8.38
C ALA A 141 5.09 -28.17 7.19
N TYR A 142 5.07 -27.00 6.56
CA TYR A 142 5.90 -26.68 5.40
C TYR A 142 6.99 -25.64 5.70
N THR A 143 6.72 -24.71 6.62
CA THR A 143 7.67 -23.69 7.08
C THR A 143 7.72 -23.71 8.61
N PRO A 144 8.38 -24.69 9.26
CA PRO A 144 8.35 -24.91 10.71
C PRO A 144 9.13 -23.87 11.53
N GLU A 145 9.92 -23.02 10.89
CA GLU A 145 10.96 -22.23 11.54
C GLU A 145 10.38 -21.10 12.40
N VAL A 146 11.07 -20.82 13.51
CA VAL A 146 10.69 -19.75 14.44
C VAL A 146 10.77 -18.39 13.76
N GLY A 147 11.74 -18.18 12.87
CA GLY A 147 11.83 -16.97 12.06
C GLY A 147 10.57 -16.70 11.23
N ALA A 148 10.03 -17.71 10.54
CA ALA A 148 8.77 -17.55 9.81
C ALA A 148 7.58 -17.16 10.73
N THR A 149 7.53 -17.70 11.95
CA THR A 149 6.55 -17.26 12.96
C THR A 149 6.78 -15.81 13.38
N GLY A 150 8.03 -15.40 13.60
CA GLY A 150 8.39 -14.01 13.89
C GLY A 150 7.95 -13.05 12.79
N ALA A 151 8.09 -13.43 11.52
CA ALA A 151 7.64 -12.61 10.38
C ALA A 151 6.10 -12.47 10.31
N VAL A 152 5.34 -13.53 10.60
CA VAL A 152 3.87 -13.48 10.70
C VAL A 152 3.42 -12.55 11.85
N LEU A 153 4.10 -12.62 13.00
CA LEU A 153 3.82 -11.74 14.14
C LEU A 153 4.21 -10.28 13.85
N ALA A 154 5.31 -10.06 13.14
CA ALA A 154 5.69 -8.74 12.65
C ALA A 154 4.61 -8.14 11.75
N LEU A 155 4.12 -8.90 10.76
CA LEU A 155 3.04 -8.44 9.90
C LEU A 155 1.76 -8.14 10.70
N SER A 156 1.40 -9.00 11.66
CA SER A 156 0.23 -8.78 12.53
C SER A 156 0.37 -7.49 13.37
N MET A 157 1.56 -7.23 13.91
CA MET A 157 1.86 -6.01 14.66
C MET A 157 1.77 -4.76 13.78
N PHE A 158 2.26 -4.85 12.54
CA PHE A 158 2.11 -3.80 11.53
C PHE A 158 0.63 -3.49 11.25
N VAL A 159 -0.19 -4.53 11.08
CA VAL A 159 -1.63 -4.36 10.80
C VAL A 159 -2.36 -3.66 11.96
N VAL A 160 -1.98 -3.96 13.21
CA VAL A 160 -2.53 -3.24 14.38
C VAL A 160 -2.11 -1.77 14.38
N ALA A 161 -0.85 -1.48 14.05
CA ALA A 161 -0.37 -0.10 13.90
C ALA A 161 -1.19 0.67 12.86
N VAL A 162 -1.41 0.05 11.70
CA VAL A 162 -2.22 0.61 10.61
C VAL A 162 -3.67 0.85 11.02
N THR A 163 -4.27 -0.08 11.76
CA THR A 163 -5.65 0.05 12.25
C THR A 163 -5.79 1.25 13.20
N ALA A 164 -4.84 1.43 14.11
CA ALA A 164 -4.79 2.59 15.01
C ALA A 164 -4.66 3.92 14.23
N SER A 165 -3.79 3.97 13.21
CA SER A 165 -3.63 5.14 12.35
C SER A 165 -4.92 5.45 11.57
N THR A 166 -5.56 4.41 11.01
CA THR A 166 -6.80 4.51 10.23
C THR A 166 -7.93 5.16 11.02
N ILE A 167 -8.18 4.68 12.24
CA ILE A 167 -9.20 5.25 13.13
C ILE A 167 -8.91 6.72 13.40
N ASN A 168 -7.64 7.05 13.66
CA ASN A 168 -7.24 8.41 13.98
C ASN A 168 -7.46 9.38 12.82
N PHE A 169 -7.04 9.04 11.59
CA PHE A 169 -7.29 9.88 10.42
C PHE A 169 -8.77 9.99 10.07
N LEU A 170 -9.54 8.89 10.19
CA LEU A 170 -10.99 8.94 9.98
C LEU A 170 -11.65 9.93 10.94
N THR A 171 -11.37 9.83 12.25
CA THR A 171 -11.93 10.76 13.23
C THR A 171 -11.47 12.19 12.95
N THR A 172 -10.17 12.40 12.68
CA THR A 172 -9.63 13.75 12.43
C THR A 172 -10.27 14.40 11.22
N ILE A 173 -10.28 13.71 10.07
CA ILE A 173 -10.81 14.28 8.83
C ILE A 173 -12.30 14.54 8.96
N HIS A 174 -13.07 13.72 9.68
CA HIS A 174 -14.52 13.94 9.82
C HIS A 174 -14.86 15.05 10.83
N HIS A 175 -14.12 15.17 11.92
CA HIS A 175 -14.48 16.00 13.07
C HIS A 175 -13.68 17.30 13.22
N SER A 176 -12.39 17.29 12.85
CA SER A 176 -11.43 18.35 13.21
C SER A 176 -11.14 19.35 12.08
N ARG A 177 -11.94 19.36 11.01
CA ARG A 177 -11.80 20.35 9.93
C ARG A 177 -12.12 21.76 10.44
N ALA A 178 -11.46 22.76 9.86
CA ALA A 178 -11.73 24.15 10.12
C ALA A 178 -13.20 24.52 9.84
N GLU A 179 -13.70 25.50 10.58
CA GLU A 179 -15.07 26.00 10.43
C GLU A 179 -15.34 26.44 8.98
N GLY A 180 -16.49 26.03 8.43
CA GLY A 180 -16.88 26.31 7.05
C GLY A 180 -16.30 25.36 5.99
N MET A 181 -15.39 24.44 6.34
CA MET A 181 -14.87 23.43 5.40
C MET A 181 -15.77 22.18 5.35
N GLY A 182 -16.61 22.11 4.32
CA GLY A 182 -17.36 20.91 3.98
C GLY A 182 -16.45 19.80 3.45
N LEU A 183 -16.95 18.55 3.42
CA LEU A 183 -16.21 17.43 2.83
C LEU A 183 -15.82 17.75 1.38
N MET A 184 -16.78 18.20 0.57
CA MET A 184 -16.54 18.53 -0.83
C MET A 184 -15.58 19.72 -1.04
N ASP A 185 -15.17 20.45 -0.01
CA ASP A 185 -14.27 21.60 -0.14
C ASP A 185 -12.80 21.26 0.19
N MET A 186 -12.54 20.07 0.76
CA MET A 186 -11.20 19.65 1.14
C MET A 186 -10.23 19.57 -0.05
N PRO A 187 -8.92 19.78 0.14
CA PRO A 187 -7.91 19.52 -0.88
C PRO A 187 -7.93 18.07 -1.40
N MET A 188 -7.45 17.86 -2.62
CA MET A 188 -7.52 16.55 -3.27
C MET A 188 -6.61 15.51 -2.62
N PHE A 189 -5.47 15.93 -2.05
CA PHE A 189 -4.64 15.03 -1.25
C PHE A 189 -5.41 14.53 -0.01
N THR A 190 -6.02 15.42 0.77
CA THR A 190 -6.84 15.03 1.92
C THR A 190 -8.02 14.14 1.53
N TRP A 191 -8.71 14.43 0.42
CA TRP A 191 -9.77 13.55 -0.10
C TRP A 191 -9.27 12.15 -0.44
N SER A 192 -8.08 12.07 -1.04
CA SER A 192 -7.47 10.80 -1.39
C SER A 192 -7.10 10.02 -0.13
N ILE A 193 -6.53 10.68 0.89
CA ILE A 193 -6.28 10.06 2.20
C ILE A 193 -7.58 9.60 2.86
N LEU A 194 -8.67 10.39 2.79
CA LEU A 194 -9.96 9.99 3.34
C LEU A 194 -10.46 8.68 2.71
N ALA A 195 -10.39 8.57 1.39
CA ALA A 195 -10.76 7.35 0.69
C ALA A 195 -9.82 6.18 1.05
N THR A 196 -8.51 6.44 1.14
CA THR A 196 -7.52 5.47 1.62
C THR A 196 -7.89 4.90 2.99
N VAL A 197 -8.17 5.74 3.98
CA VAL A 197 -8.45 5.27 5.35
C VAL A 197 -9.80 4.55 5.47
N TRP A 198 -10.79 4.90 4.63
CA TRP A 198 -12.02 4.11 4.54
C TRP A 198 -11.77 2.71 4.00
N MET A 199 -10.98 2.56 2.94
CA MET A 199 -10.60 1.23 2.44
C MET A 199 -9.79 0.47 3.49
N MET A 200 -8.83 1.12 4.15
CA MET A 200 -7.98 0.48 5.14
C MET A 200 -8.78 -0.09 6.31
N LEU A 201 -9.84 0.60 6.75
CA LEU A 201 -10.69 0.15 7.85
C LEU A 201 -11.24 -1.26 7.61
N PHE A 202 -11.66 -1.56 6.38
CA PHE A 202 -12.22 -2.87 6.02
C PHE A 202 -11.15 -3.86 5.58
N ALA A 203 -10.20 -3.43 4.74
CA ALA A 203 -9.18 -4.31 4.19
C ALA A 203 -8.22 -4.85 5.27
N PHE A 204 -7.71 -3.99 6.14
CA PHE A 204 -6.77 -4.41 7.20
C PHE A 204 -7.44 -5.21 8.30
N ALA A 205 -8.75 -5.05 8.52
CA ALA A 205 -9.50 -5.91 9.43
C ALA A 205 -9.48 -7.37 8.94
N THR A 206 -9.64 -7.61 7.63
CA THR A 206 -9.53 -8.96 7.05
C THR A 206 -8.11 -9.52 7.16
N LEU A 207 -7.08 -8.72 6.86
CA LEU A 207 -5.69 -9.15 7.01
C LEU A 207 -5.35 -9.47 8.47
N LEU A 208 -5.85 -8.67 9.43
CA LEU A 208 -5.67 -8.95 10.85
C LEU A 208 -6.30 -10.29 11.23
N GLY A 209 -7.53 -10.55 10.78
CA GLY A 209 -8.20 -11.83 10.99
C GLY A 209 -7.40 -13.01 10.44
N ALA A 210 -6.96 -12.91 9.18
CA ALA A 210 -6.12 -13.95 8.55
C ALA A 210 -4.79 -14.15 9.29
N GLY A 211 -4.13 -13.06 9.67
CA GLY A 211 -2.87 -13.09 10.42
C GLY A 211 -3.00 -13.70 11.80
N LEU A 212 -4.09 -13.42 12.53
CA LEU A 212 -4.36 -14.02 13.84
C LEU A 212 -4.67 -15.52 13.73
N ILE A 213 -5.44 -15.94 12.71
CA ILE A 213 -5.70 -17.36 12.45
C ILE A 213 -4.38 -18.07 12.11
N LEU A 214 -3.54 -17.49 11.25
CA LEU A 214 -2.24 -18.08 10.91
C LEU A 214 -1.31 -18.12 12.12
N ALA A 215 -1.29 -17.08 12.94
CA ALA A 215 -0.54 -17.07 14.19
C ALA A 215 -1.03 -18.16 15.15
N ALA A 216 -2.34 -18.41 15.23
CA ALA A 216 -2.89 -19.51 16.02
C ALA A 216 -2.46 -20.88 15.48
N ASP A 217 -2.47 -21.09 14.16
CA ASP A 217 -1.98 -22.34 13.54
C ASP A 217 -0.48 -22.55 13.85
N ARG A 218 0.30 -21.46 13.92
CA ARG A 218 1.75 -21.53 14.17
C ARG A 218 2.15 -21.62 15.65
N VAL A 219 1.39 -21.04 16.56
CA VAL A 219 1.78 -20.89 17.98
C VAL A 219 0.98 -21.81 18.90
N VAL A 220 -0.32 -21.98 18.64
CA VAL A 220 -1.25 -22.73 19.50
C VAL A 220 -1.63 -24.08 18.88
N GLY A 221 -1.32 -24.30 17.60
CA GLY A 221 -1.55 -25.56 16.90
C GLY A 221 -2.98 -25.76 16.40
N SER A 222 -3.70 -24.66 16.08
CA SER A 222 -4.94 -24.79 15.31
C SER A 222 -4.66 -25.27 13.88
N LEU A 223 -5.71 -25.65 13.15
CA LEU A 223 -5.62 -26.36 11.87
C LEU A 223 -6.49 -25.70 10.78
N TYR A 224 -6.61 -24.36 10.77
CA TYR A 224 -7.49 -23.68 9.83
C TYR A 224 -6.96 -23.69 8.40
N PHE A 225 -5.66 -23.43 8.22
CA PHE A 225 -5.03 -23.31 6.89
C PHE A 225 -4.28 -24.57 6.46
N THR A 226 -4.31 -25.63 7.27
CA THR A 226 -3.57 -26.89 7.01
C THR A 226 -4.21 -27.76 5.93
N ALA A 227 -5.54 -27.67 5.73
CA ALA A 227 -6.23 -28.41 4.69
C ALA A 227 -5.85 -27.89 3.29
N GLU A 228 -5.35 -28.77 2.42
CA GLU A 228 -4.80 -28.38 1.11
C GLU A 228 -5.83 -27.70 0.20
N GLU A 229 -7.07 -28.20 0.12
CA GLU A 229 -8.10 -27.59 -0.72
C GLU A 229 -8.86 -26.46 0.00
N GLY A 230 -9.45 -26.74 1.15
CA GLY A 230 -10.28 -25.76 1.87
C GLY A 230 -9.48 -24.61 2.49
N GLY A 231 -8.33 -24.93 3.09
CA GLY A 231 -7.48 -23.95 3.78
C GLY A 231 -6.77 -23.02 2.79
N SER A 232 -6.29 -23.53 1.67
CA SER A 232 -5.65 -22.71 0.62
C SER A 232 -6.63 -21.73 -0.02
N LEU A 233 -7.85 -22.17 -0.34
CA LEU A 233 -8.90 -21.30 -0.88
C LEU A 233 -9.36 -20.26 0.15
N LEU A 234 -9.52 -20.65 1.42
CA LEU A 234 -9.85 -19.72 2.50
C LEU A 234 -8.77 -18.63 2.64
N TRP A 235 -7.49 -19.02 2.67
CA TRP A 235 -6.38 -18.06 2.67
C TRP A 235 -6.43 -17.15 1.44
N GLY A 236 -6.59 -17.73 0.25
CA GLY A 236 -6.66 -16.97 -1.00
C GLY A 236 -7.76 -15.92 -0.98
N HIS A 237 -8.96 -16.27 -0.51
CA HIS A 237 -10.06 -15.31 -0.40
C HIS A 237 -9.78 -14.21 0.64
N LEU A 238 -9.30 -14.56 1.84
CA LEU A 238 -9.01 -13.58 2.90
C LEU A 238 -7.88 -12.63 2.49
N PHE A 239 -6.77 -13.19 1.98
CA PHE A 239 -5.61 -12.41 1.59
C PHE A 239 -5.95 -11.48 0.42
N TRP A 240 -6.66 -11.94 -0.61
CA TRP A 240 -6.97 -11.08 -1.76
C TRP A 240 -8.10 -10.09 -1.49
N PHE A 241 -9.06 -10.43 -0.61
CA PHE A 241 -10.06 -9.45 -0.16
C PHE A 241 -9.41 -8.25 0.53
N PHE A 242 -8.30 -8.46 1.25
CA PHE A 242 -7.41 -7.39 1.69
C PHE A 242 -6.57 -6.82 0.53
N GLY A 243 -5.90 -7.70 -0.21
CA GLY A 243 -4.76 -7.36 -1.06
C GLY A 243 -5.15 -6.57 -2.30
N HIS A 244 -6.36 -6.76 -2.84
CA HIS A 244 -6.81 -5.95 -3.96
C HIS A 244 -7.18 -4.50 -3.56
N PRO A 245 -7.95 -4.24 -2.48
CA PRO A 245 -8.04 -2.90 -1.92
C PRO A 245 -6.68 -2.29 -1.57
N GLU A 246 -5.72 -3.08 -1.07
CA GLU A 246 -4.39 -2.57 -0.70
C GLU A 246 -3.66 -1.90 -1.87
N VAL A 247 -3.79 -2.42 -3.10
CA VAL A 247 -3.11 -1.79 -4.24
C VAL A 247 -3.66 -0.39 -4.54
N TYR A 248 -4.92 -0.10 -4.18
CA TYR A 248 -5.48 1.25 -4.27
C TYR A 248 -5.17 2.09 -3.04
N ILE A 249 -5.14 1.50 -1.85
CA ILE A 249 -4.70 2.15 -0.61
C ILE A 249 -3.31 2.74 -0.79
N VAL A 250 -2.40 1.99 -1.42
CA VAL A 250 -1.05 2.45 -1.77
C VAL A 250 -1.05 3.52 -2.86
N PHE A 251 -1.92 3.40 -3.87
CA PHE A 251 -1.93 4.33 -5.00
C PHE A 251 -2.60 5.68 -4.70
N PHE A 252 -3.66 5.71 -3.88
CA PHE A 252 -4.49 6.89 -3.68
C PHE A 252 -3.74 8.09 -3.10
N PRO A 253 -2.86 7.94 -2.09
CA PRO A 253 -2.03 9.04 -1.61
C PRO A 253 -1.16 9.64 -2.71
N ALA A 254 -0.58 8.79 -3.57
CA ALA A 254 0.19 9.21 -4.73
C ALA A 254 -0.68 9.95 -5.76
N LEU A 255 -1.89 9.46 -6.03
CA LEU A 255 -2.89 10.15 -6.85
C LEU A 255 -3.24 11.53 -6.27
N GLY A 256 -3.46 11.63 -4.97
CA GLY A 256 -3.72 12.88 -4.28
C GLY A 256 -2.60 13.89 -4.49
N ILE A 257 -1.35 13.46 -4.36
CA ILE A 257 -0.16 14.28 -4.65
C ILE A 257 -0.14 14.71 -6.12
N MET A 258 -0.38 13.78 -7.06
CA MET A 258 -0.46 14.14 -8.49
C MET A 258 -1.54 15.19 -8.75
N LEU A 259 -2.73 15.05 -8.17
CA LEU A 259 -3.82 16.01 -8.33
C LEU A 259 -3.46 17.41 -7.82
N GLU A 260 -2.73 17.51 -6.70
CA GLU A 260 -2.23 18.80 -6.20
C GLU A 260 -1.13 19.39 -7.10
N LEU A 261 -0.17 18.57 -7.50
CA LEU A 261 0.97 19.00 -8.32
C LEU A 261 0.54 19.44 -9.72
N PHE A 262 -0.38 18.72 -10.37
CA PHE A 262 -0.89 19.08 -11.69
C PHE A 262 -1.60 20.44 -11.66
N GLN A 263 -2.41 20.71 -10.62
CA GLN A 263 -3.06 22.00 -10.47
C GLN A 263 -2.04 23.12 -10.20
N SER A 264 -1.14 22.89 -9.26
CA SER A 264 -0.17 23.89 -8.80
C SER A 264 0.82 24.31 -9.89
N PHE A 265 1.32 23.34 -10.67
CA PHE A 265 2.34 23.60 -11.69
C PHE A 265 1.77 23.92 -13.08
N SER A 266 0.48 23.66 -13.35
CA SER A 266 -0.20 24.16 -14.56
C SER A 266 -0.77 25.57 -14.38
N GLY A 267 -1.05 25.99 -13.14
CA GLY A 267 -1.78 27.21 -12.83
C GLY A 267 -3.28 27.12 -13.10
N ASN A 268 -3.80 25.93 -13.43
CA ASN A 268 -5.21 25.68 -13.66
C ASN A 268 -5.84 24.99 -12.44
N ARG A 269 -7.15 25.19 -12.27
CA ARG A 269 -7.97 24.38 -11.35
C ARG A 269 -8.14 22.98 -11.93
N LEU A 270 -8.28 21.96 -11.08
CA LEU A 270 -8.57 20.60 -11.51
C LEU A 270 -9.84 20.55 -12.34
N VAL A 271 -9.72 20.08 -13.57
CA VAL A 271 -10.87 19.87 -14.45
C VAL A 271 -11.72 18.75 -13.89
N GLY A 272 -13.03 19.01 -13.75
CA GLY A 272 -13.98 17.98 -13.34
C GLY A 272 -13.85 17.52 -11.89
N ARG A 273 -13.35 18.36 -10.96
CA ARG A 273 -13.10 18.00 -9.55
C ARG A 273 -14.22 17.17 -8.89
N LYS A 274 -15.50 17.52 -9.10
CA LYS A 274 -16.64 16.75 -8.57
C LYS A 274 -16.62 15.29 -9.08
N TRP A 275 -16.40 15.11 -10.38
CA TRP A 275 -16.32 13.81 -11.03
C TRP A 275 -15.07 13.04 -10.60
N THR A 276 -13.95 13.73 -10.36
CA THR A 276 -12.75 13.14 -9.77
C THR A 276 -13.04 12.53 -8.40
N ILE A 277 -13.73 13.26 -7.51
CA ILE A 277 -14.11 12.74 -6.18
C ILE A 277 -15.06 11.55 -6.33
N ILE A 278 -16.06 11.63 -7.22
CA ILE A 278 -16.97 10.51 -7.49
C ILE A 278 -16.20 9.28 -7.97
N ALA A 279 -15.24 9.44 -8.89
CA ALA A 279 -14.40 8.35 -9.38
C ALA A 279 -13.57 7.71 -8.25
N ILE A 280 -12.95 8.52 -7.38
CA ILE A 280 -12.22 8.03 -6.20
C ILE A 280 -13.14 7.19 -5.30
N VAL A 281 -14.37 7.65 -5.03
CA VAL A 281 -15.35 6.91 -4.23
C VAL A 281 -15.77 5.61 -4.92
N LEU A 282 -16.06 5.64 -6.22
CA LEU A 282 -16.43 4.46 -6.99
C LEU A 282 -15.32 3.41 -6.97
N ILE A 283 -14.07 3.81 -7.19
CA ILE A 283 -12.91 2.90 -7.11
C ILE A 283 -12.78 2.34 -5.69
N SER A 284 -12.97 3.16 -4.66
CA SER A 284 -12.88 2.71 -3.26
C SER A 284 -13.88 1.59 -2.96
N VAL A 285 -15.13 1.74 -3.41
CA VAL A 285 -16.18 0.72 -3.21
C VAL A 285 -15.91 -0.50 -4.09
N GLN A 286 -15.62 -0.29 -5.38
CA GLN A 286 -15.43 -1.38 -6.35
C GLN A 286 -14.18 -2.21 -6.05
N SER A 287 -13.19 -1.66 -5.32
CA SER A 287 -12.00 -2.39 -4.87
C SER A 287 -12.33 -3.65 -4.08
N PHE A 288 -13.44 -3.66 -3.34
CA PHE A 288 -13.91 -4.81 -2.56
C PHE A 288 -14.76 -5.80 -3.37
N LEU A 289 -15.00 -5.55 -4.66
CA LEU A 289 -15.90 -6.32 -5.52
C LEU A 289 -15.18 -7.04 -6.68
N VAL A 290 -13.85 -7.07 -6.66
CA VAL A 290 -13.02 -7.56 -7.77
C VAL A 290 -11.90 -8.50 -7.35
N TRP A 291 -11.66 -8.70 -6.05
CA TRP A 291 -10.45 -9.37 -5.56
C TRP A 291 -10.16 -10.75 -6.15
N MET A 292 -11.22 -11.47 -6.53
CA MET A 292 -11.12 -12.82 -7.07
C MET A 292 -10.42 -12.89 -8.44
N HIS A 293 -10.14 -11.77 -9.12
CA HIS A 293 -9.32 -11.85 -10.34
C HIS A 293 -7.89 -12.33 -10.07
N HIS A 294 -7.42 -12.25 -8.83
CA HIS A 294 -6.16 -12.87 -8.43
C HIS A 294 -6.23 -14.39 -8.30
N MET A 295 -7.44 -14.95 -8.42
CA MET A 295 -7.76 -16.35 -8.18
C MET A 295 -8.38 -17.02 -9.43
N PHE A 296 -8.24 -16.44 -10.63
CA PHE A 296 -8.85 -17.03 -11.83
C PHE A 296 -8.35 -18.43 -12.17
N LEU A 297 -7.15 -18.82 -11.75
CA LEU A 297 -6.61 -20.17 -11.94
C LEU A 297 -7.06 -21.16 -10.85
N THR A 298 -7.84 -20.73 -9.85
CA THR A 298 -8.38 -21.64 -8.83
C THR A 298 -9.69 -22.29 -9.27
N THR A 299 -10.27 -23.10 -8.39
CA THR A 299 -11.51 -23.88 -8.60
C THR A 299 -12.80 -23.05 -8.59
N ILE A 300 -12.72 -21.71 -8.54
CA ILE A 300 -13.89 -20.83 -8.69
C ILE A 300 -14.61 -21.15 -10.01
N ASN A 301 -15.95 -21.22 -9.99
CA ASN A 301 -16.74 -21.52 -11.18
C ASN A 301 -16.70 -20.39 -12.23
N LEU A 302 -17.06 -20.71 -13.47
CA LEU A 302 -16.92 -19.79 -14.59
C LEU A 302 -17.88 -18.59 -14.48
N GLU A 303 -19.06 -18.79 -13.92
CA GLU A 303 -20.06 -17.73 -13.74
C GLU A 303 -19.55 -16.62 -12.83
N VAL A 304 -18.96 -16.98 -11.69
CA VAL A 304 -18.34 -16.01 -10.76
C VAL A 304 -17.12 -15.37 -11.41
N LYS A 305 -16.26 -16.15 -12.08
CA LYS A 305 -15.10 -15.59 -12.81
C LYS A 305 -15.54 -14.55 -13.84
N THR A 306 -16.61 -14.82 -14.58
CA THR A 306 -17.15 -13.92 -15.63
C THR A 306 -17.66 -12.62 -15.04
N LEU A 307 -18.38 -12.68 -13.91
CA LEU A 307 -18.81 -11.48 -13.19
C LEU A 307 -17.61 -10.66 -12.70
N ILE A 308 -16.61 -11.32 -12.12
CA ILE A 308 -15.40 -10.67 -11.60
C ILE A 308 -14.55 -10.07 -12.72
N MET A 309 -14.47 -10.72 -13.89
CA MET A 309 -13.83 -10.17 -15.08
C MET A 309 -14.51 -8.86 -15.50
N ALA A 310 -15.84 -8.88 -15.63
CA ALA A 310 -16.61 -7.69 -16.00
C ALA A 310 -16.43 -6.56 -14.99
N SER A 311 -16.51 -6.85 -13.68
CA SER A 311 -16.30 -5.83 -12.64
C SER A 311 -14.85 -5.34 -12.58
N THR A 312 -13.85 -6.19 -12.82
CA THR A 312 -12.43 -5.81 -12.84
C THR A 312 -12.11 -4.91 -14.02
N ILE A 313 -12.54 -5.27 -15.23
CA ILE A 313 -12.38 -4.41 -16.41
C ILE A 313 -13.16 -3.09 -16.21
N GLY A 314 -14.35 -3.16 -15.61
CA GLY A 314 -15.15 -1.98 -15.29
C GLY A 314 -14.47 -0.96 -14.39
N ILE A 315 -13.51 -1.35 -13.54
CA ILE A 315 -12.72 -0.41 -12.72
C ILE A 315 -11.89 0.54 -13.60
N SER A 316 -11.51 0.16 -14.82
CA SER A 316 -10.69 1.02 -15.67
C SER A 316 -11.40 2.34 -16.00
N LEU A 317 -12.74 2.34 -16.12
CA LEU A 317 -13.53 3.52 -16.49
C LEU A 317 -13.38 4.71 -15.51
N PRO A 318 -13.55 4.56 -14.19
CA PRO A 318 -13.27 5.66 -13.27
C PRO A 318 -11.78 6.05 -13.26
N PHE A 319 -10.84 5.14 -13.50
CA PHE A 319 -9.42 5.51 -13.65
C PHE A 319 -9.15 6.33 -14.92
N ASP A 320 -9.77 5.99 -16.04
CA ASP A 320 -9.68 6.75 -17.28
C ASP A 320 -10.17 8.18 -17.04
N LEU A 321 -11.27 8.36 -16.29
CA LEU A 321 -11.75 9.67 -15.90
C LEU A 321 -10.70 10.47 -15.10
N LEU A 322 -9.99 9.83 -14.16
CA LEU A 322 -8.92 10.48 -13.39
C LEU A 322 -7.74 10.89 -14.29
N VAL A 323 -7.31 10.01 -15.20
CA VAL A 323 -6.24 10.30 -16.17
C VAL A 323 -6.63 11.44 -17.09
N PHE A 324 -7.85 11.42 -17.64
CA PHE A 324 -8.35 12.53 -18.45
C PHE A 324 -8.43 13.82 -17.64
N ALA A 325 -8.91 13.81 -16.39
CA ALA A 325 -8.94 15.00 -15.55
C ALA A 325 -7.54 15.62 -15.37
N LEU A 326 -6.51 14.80 -15.14
CA LEU A 326 -5.11 15.26 -15.05
C LEU A 326 -4.63 15.86 -16.39
N ILE A 327 -4.85 15.18 -17.51
CA ILE A 327 -4.45 15.66 -18.84
C ILE A 327 -5.18 16.98 -19.19
N TYR A 328 -6.49 17.03 -19.02
CA TYR A 328 -7.29 18.22 -19.31
C TYR A 328 -6.93 19.41 -18.40
N THR A 329 -6.46 19.16 -17.18
CA THR A 329 -5.96 20.22 -16.29
C THR A 329 -4.71 20.90 -16.85
N LEU A 330 -3.92 20.24 -17.69
CA LEU A 330 -2.76 20.87 -18.34
C LEU A 330 -3.14 21.75 -19.54
N ILE A 331 -4.30 21.53 -20.15
CA ILE A 331 -4.72 22.23 -21.37
C ILE A 331 -4.88 23.72 -21.08
N LYS A 332 -4.28 24.56 -21.94
CA LYS A 332 -4.22 26.03 -21.80
C LYS A 332 -3.54 26.53 -20.52
N GLY A 333 -2.92 25.64 -19.73
CA GLY A 333 -2.13 26.00 -18.56
C GLY A 333 -0.74 26.54 -18.92
N ARG A 334 -0.09 27.23 -17.98
CA ARG A 334 1.32 27.65 -18.08
C ARG A 334 2.18 26.69 -17.29
N ILE A 335 2.52 25.57 -17.92
CA ILE A 335 3.20 24.45 -17.25
C ILE A 335 4.60 24.84 -16.81
N LYS A 336 4.87 24.73 -15.51
CA LYS A 336 6.19 24.92 -14.91
C LYS A 336 6.87 23.55 -14.73
N LEU A 337 7.81 23.23 -15.62
CA LEU A 337 8.61 22.00 -15.56
C LEU A 337 9.68 22.07 -14.46
N LYS A 338 9.26 21.94 -13.21
CA LYS A 338 10.14 21.81 -12.03
C LYS A 338 10.16 20.37 -11.54
N THR A 339 11.15 20.03 -10.71
CA THR A 339 11.36 18.67 -10.19
C THR A 339 10.08 18.00 -9.68
N PRO A 340 9.26 18.62 -8.79
CA PRO A 340 8.02 17.99 -8.30
C PRO A 340 7.07 17.58 -9.43
N PHE A 341 6.89 18.47 -10.41
CA PHE A 341 5.99 18.22 -11.53
C PHE A 341 6.54 17.20 -12.53
N LEU A 342 7.87 17.15 -12.76
CA LEU A 342 8.47 16.13 -13.61
C LEU A 342 8.26 14.72 -13.04
N PHE A 343 8.39 14.55 -11.72
CA PHE A 343 8.04 13.30 -11.05
C PHE A 343 6.56 12.95 -11.19
N ALA A 344 5.65 13.91 -10.98
CA ALA A 344 4.22 13.69 -11.17
C ALA A 344 3.85 13.33 -12.62
N LEU A 345 4.49 13.96 -13.59
CA LEU A 345 4.29 13.67 -15.01
C LEU A 345 4.81 12.28 -15.38
N GLY A 346 6.01 11.91 -14.90
CA GLY A 346 6.57 10.58 -15.08
C GLY A 346 5.71 9.49 -14.43
N ALA A 347 5.18 9.76 -13.23
CA ALA A 347 4.25 8.88 -12.54
C ALA A 347 2.98 8.64 -13.35
N LEU A 348 2.39 9.67 -13.95
CA LEU A 348 1.23 9.53 -14.84
C LEU A 348 1.54 8.63 -16.04
N LEU A 349 2.70 8.80 -16.68
CA LEU A 349 3.11 7.98 -17.83
C LEU A 349 3.29 6.50 -17.45
N LEU A 350 3.99 6.23 -16.34
CA LEU A 350 4.15 4.87 -15.82
C LEU A 350 2.81 4.24 -15.45
N PHE A 351 1.92 5.03 -14.84
CA PHE A 351 0.59 4.57 -14.47
C PHE A 351 -0.25 4.20 -15.70
N ILE A 352 -0.20 4.98 -16.79
CA ILE A 352 -0.91 4.65 -18.03
C ILE A 352 -0.41 3.32 -18.61
N LEU A 353 0.91 3.10 -18.68
CA LEU A 353 1.48 1.84 -19.16
C LEU A 353 1.10 0.65 -18.27
N GLY A 354 1.18 0.84 -16.96
CA GLY A 354 0.72 -0.15 -15.97
C GLY A 354 -0.77 -0.45 -16.11
N GLY A 355 -1.62 0.58 -16.23
CA GLY A 355 -3.06 0.45 -16.38
C GLY A 355 -3.44 -0.35 -17.62
N ILE A 356 -2.84 -0.05 -18.78
CA ILE A 356 -3.07 -0.79 -20.02
C ILE A 356 -2.75 -2.27 -19.83
N THR A 357 -1.58 -2.61 -19.28
CA THR A 357 -1.19 -4.02 -19.05
C THR A 357 -2.08 -4.73 -18.03
N GLY A 358 -2.67 -3.99 -17.09
CA GLY A 358 -3.60 -4.52 -16.08
C GLY A 358 -4.96 -4.91 -16.63
N VAL A 359 -5.48 -4.17 -17.62
CA VAL A 359 -6.74 -4.52 -18.30
C VAL A 359 -6.66 -5.90 -18.95
N PHE A 360 -5.49 -6.27 -19.47
CA PHE A 360 -5.25 -7.60 -20.05
C PHE A 360 -5.36 -8.69 -18.97
N LEU A 361 -4.82 -8.46 -17.77
CA LEU A 361 -4.94 -9.38 -16.63
C LEU A 361 -6.37 -9.45 -16.06
N GLY A 362 -7.22 -8.47 -16.35
CA GLY A 362 -8.64 -8.52 -16.02
C GLY A 362 -9.42 -9.55 -16.83
N ALA A 363 -8.93 -9.94 -18.02
CA ALA A 363 -9.58 -10.90 -18.90
C ALA A 363 -9.16 -12.34 -18.58
N ILE A 364 -10.12 -13.23 -18.28
CA ILE A 364 -9.86 -14.62 -17.86
C ILE A 364 -8.96 -15.36 -18.85
N VAL A 365 -9.26 -15.27 -20.14
CA VAL A 365 -8.53 -16.00 -21.20
C VAL A 365 -7.06 -15.57 -21.25
N LEU A 366 -6.80 -14.27 -21.10
CA LEU A 366 -5.43 -13.74 -21.11
C LEU A 366 -4.71 -14.02 -19.79
N ASP A 367 -5.44 -13.97 -18.68
CA ASP A 367 -4.88 -14.26 -17.38
C ASP A 367 -4.37 -15.70 -17.26
N TYR A 368 -5.01 -16.67 -17.93
CA TYR A 368 -4.53 -18.06 -17.96
C TYR A 368 -3.14 -18.17 -18.58
N GLU A 369 -2.82 -17.31 -19.56
CA GLU A 369 -1.51 -17.28 -20.21
C GLU A 369 -0.48 -16.44 -19.44
N PHE A 370 -0.92 -15.41 -18.72
CA PHE A 370 -0.03 -14.45 -18.07
C PHE A 370 0.21 -14.72 -16.59
N ARG A 371 -0.70 -15.41 -15.89
CA ARG A 371 -0.60 -15.68 -14.45
C ARG A 371 0.67 -16.47 -14.13
N GLY A 372 1.39 -16.04 -13.10
CA GLY A 372 2.65 -16.68 -12.68
C GLY A 372 3.86 -16.35 -13.55
N THR A 373 3.70 -15.54 -14.61
CA THR A 373 4.81 -15.08 -15.45
C THR A 373 5.31 -13.68 -15.05
N TYR A 374 6.39 -13.22 -15.69
CA TYR A 374 6.90 -11.87 -15.52
C TYR A 374 5.95 -10.76 -16.03
N TRP A 375 4.88 -11.08 -16.75
CA TRP A 375 3.87 -10.08 -17.15
C TRP A 375 3.21 -9.44 -15.93
N VAL A 376 2.73 -10.25 -14.98
CA VAL A 376 2.10 -9.76 -13.75
C VAL A 376 3.09 -8.95 -12.91
N VAL A 377 4.34 -9.41 -12.85
CA VAL A 377 5.43 -8.70 -12.17
C VAL A 377 5.64 -7.33 -12.80
N ALA A 378 5.78 -7.24 -14.12
CA ALA A 378 5.99 -5.99 -14.83
C ALA A 378 4.81 -5.02 -14.67
N HIS A 379 3.58 -5.50 -14.89
CA HIS A 379 2.35 -4.72 -14.69
C HIS A 379 2.31 -4.07 -13.30
N PHE A 380 2.44 -4.88 -12.26
CA PHE A 380 2.37 -4.41 -10.88
C PHE A 380 3.48 -3.41 -10.56
N HIS A 381 4.71 -3.65 -11.03
CA HIS A 381 5.82 -2.74 -10.81
C HIS A 381 5.64 -1.40 -11.54
N TYR A 382 5.08 -1.37 -12.76
CA TYR A 382 4.75 -0.10 -13.42
C TYR A 382 3.79 0.75 -12.58
N VAL A 383 2.73 0.14 -12.05
CA VAL A 383 1.72 0.85 -11.24
C VAL A 383 2.30 1.30 -9.90
N MET A 384 2.93 0.40 -9.13
CA MET A 384 3.47 0.71 -7.80
C MET A 384 4.64 1.69 -7.86
N PHE A 385 5.55 1.50 -8.81
CA PHE A 385 6.68 2.41 -9.00
C PHE A 385 6.22 3.78 -9.51
N GLY A 386 5.18 3.82 -10.36
CA GLY A 386 4.50 5.07 -10.72
C GLY A 386 3.95 5.80 -9.50
N GLY A 387 3.25 5.11 -8.60
CA GLY A 387 2.79 5.66 -7.33
C GLY A 387 3.93 6.20 -6.46
N ALA A 388 4.99 5.40 -6.24
CA ALA A 388 6.17 5.83 -5.50
C ALA A 388 6.85 7.07 -6.12
N THR A 389 6.94 7.12 -7.46
CA THR A 389 7.50 8.25 -8.22
C THR A 389 6.73 9.54 -7.93
N ALA A 390 5.39 9.50 -7.89
CA ALA A 390 4.58 10.66 -7.54
C ALA A 390 4.82 11.11 -6.09
N MET A 391 4.94 10.17 -5.14
CA MET A 391 5.23 10.51 -3.74
C MET A 391 6.60 11.15 -3.56
N VAL A 392 7.62 10.69 -4.30
CA VAL A 392 8.93 11.38 -4.37
C VAL A 392 8.78 12.80 -4.93
N GLY A 393 7.94 12.97 -5.95
CA GLY A 393 7.57 14.29 -6.46
C GLY A 393 6.94 15.20 -5.40
N GLY A 394 6.15 14.66 -4.47
CA GLY A 394 5.60 15.40 -3.34
C GLY A 394 6.60 15.73 -2.23
N ALA A 395 7.73 15.01 -2.16
CA ALA A 395 8.81 15.31 -1.21
C ALA A 395 9.67 16.52 -1.62
N TYR A 396 9.84 16.73 -2.93
CA TYR A 396 10.50 17.90 -3.52
C TYR A 396 9.61 19.14 -3.46
#